data_AF-A0A357YMY3-F1
#
_entry.id   AF-A0A357YMY3-F1
#
_cell.length_a   1.000
_cell.length_b   1.000
_cell.length_c   1.000
_cell.angle_alpha   90.00
_cell.angle_beta   90.00
_cell.angle_gamma   90.00
#
_symmetry.space_group_name_H-M   'P 1'
#
loop_
_entity.id
_entity.type
_entity.pdbx_description
1 polymer ?
#
loop_
_entity_poly.entity_id
_entity_poly.type
_entity_poly.pdbx_seq_one_letter_code
_entity_poly.pdbx_strand_id
1 'polypeptide(L)'
;DAVNLINQYLSEVYFEAEKRDYKFDRTKIDWNFNPGSLYVTDGQMGYERNHLLKKLEIRDPERFKQVSLVTKLDPHPLFNIVEGDIENWEIV
;
A
#
# COMPACT_ATOMS: atom_id res chain seq x y z
N ASP A 1 17.56 -2.47 9.94
CA ASP A 1 16.83 -3.16 8.87
C ASP A 1 15.41 -2.62 8.68
N ALA A 2 14.51 -2.71 9.67
CA ALA A 2 13.15 -2.13 9.58
C ALA A 2 13.12 -0.62 9.20
N VAL A 3 14.08 0.17 9.69
CA VAL A 3 14.24 1.59 9.28
C VAL A 3 14.52 1.71 7.77
N ASN A 4 15.29 0.79 7.18
CA ASN A 4 15.50 0.75 5.73
C ASN A 4 14.20 0.49 4.97
N LEU A 5 13.39 -0.45 5.45
CA LEU A 5 12.11 -0.78 4.83
C LEU A 5 11.11 0.38 4.91
N ILE A 6 11.12 1.13 6.02
CA ILE A 6 10.33 2.36 6.15
C ILE A 6 10.80 3.42 5.17
N ASN A 7 12.12 3.64 5.03
CA ASN A 7 12.66 4.59 4.05
C ASN A 7 12.31 4.18 2.61
N GLN A 8 12.37 2.89 2.28
CA GLN A 8 11.94 2.34 0.99
C GLN A 8 10.44 2.53 0.73
N TYR A 9 9.60 2.28 1.73
CA TYR A 9 8.16 2.55 1.62
C TYR A 9 7.89 4.04 1.35
N LEU A 10 8.54 4.92 2.14
CA LEU A 10 8.36 6.36 2.00
C LEU A 10 8.91 6.91 0.69
N SER A 11 9.97 6.32 0.10
CA SER A 11 10.50 6.76 -1.18
C SER A 11 9.51 6.56 -2.33
N GLU A 12 8.82 5.42 -2.37
CA GLU A 12 7.78 5.15 -3.37
C GLU A 12 6.54 6.03 -3.16
N VAL A 13 6.15 6.27 -1.90
CA VAL A 13 5.09 7.23 -1.57
C VAL A 13 5.46 8.64 -2.06
N TYR A 14 6.73 9.04 -1.89
CA TYR A 14 7.24 10.32 -2.41
C TYR A 14 7.16 10.38 -3.93
N PHE A 15 7.57 9.32 -4.66
CA PHE A 15 7.46 9.29 -6.11
C PHE A 15 6.01 9.35 -6.61
N GLU A 16 5.08 8.68 -5.92
CA GLU A 16 3.65 8.77 -6.26
C GLU A 16 3.06 10.16 -5.93
N ALA A 17 3.55 10.80 -4.86
CA ALA A 17 3.17 12.16 -4.51
C ALA A 17 3.62 13.16 -5.60
N GLU A 18 4.86 13.06 -6.11
CA GLU A 18 5.36 13.90 -7.20
C GLU A 18 4.49 13.78 -8.46
N LYS A 19 4.08 12.57 -8.85
CA LYS A 19 3.20 12.35 -10.02
C LYS A 19 1.83 13.00 -9.88
N ARG A 20 1.39 13.25 -8.64
CA ARG A 20 0.09 13.85 -8.31
C ARG A 20 0.21 15.33 -7.90
N ASP A 21 1.36 15.96 -8.16
CA ASP A 21 1.68 17.34 -7.81
C ASP A 21 1.63 17.65 -6.30
N TYR A 22 1.75 16.63 -5.44
CA TYR A 22 1.94 16.83 -4.00
C TYR A 22 3.40 17.18 -3.68
N LYS A 23 3.60 18.08 -2.71
CA LYS A 23 4.93 18.58 -2.32
C LYS A 23 5.38 17.97 -1.00
N PHE A 24 5.62 16.67 -0.97
CA PHE A 24 6.16 16.01 0.22
C PHE A 24 7.63 16.40 0.44
N ASP A 25 8.00 16.51 1.71
CA ASP A 25 9.35 16.90 2.10
C ASP A 25 10.32 15.71 1.96
N ARG A 26 11.10 15.75 0.88
CA ARG A 26 12.11 14.73 0.54
C ARG A 26 13.16 14.54 1.64
N THR A 27 13.40 15.55 2.48
CA THR A 27 14.45 15.51 3.52
C THR A 27 14.08 14.63 4.71
N LYS A 28 12.81 14.23 4.83
CA LYS A 28 12.33 13.32 5.89
C LYS A 28 12.60 11.85 5.60
N ILE A 29 13.16 11.53 4.44
CA ILE A 29 13.50 10.17 4.03
C ILE A 29 15.02 10.09 4.05
N ASP A 30 15.58 9.12 4.78
CA ASP A 30 16.99 8.78 4.62
C ASP A 30 17.12 7.92 3.37
N TRP A 31 17.74 8.47 2.32
CA TRP A 31 17.88 7.84 1.00
C TRP A 31 19.03 6.83 0.92
N ASN A 32 19.84 6.72 1.97
CA ASN A 32 20.93 5.74 2.05
C ASN A 32 20.44 4.45 2.72
N PHE A 33 19.34 3.90 2.23
CA PHE A 33 18.74 2.66 2.74
C PHE A 33 19.06 1.47 1.84
N ASN A 34 19.07 0.28 2.44
CA ASN A 34 19.17 -0.97 1.70
C ASN A 34 17.77 -1.48 1.34
N PRO A 35 17.46 -1.75 0.05
CA PRO A 35 16.17 -2.27 -0.33
C PRO A 35 15.98 -3.70 0.20
N GLY A 36 14.73 -4.02 0.55
CA GLY A 36 14.30 -5.33 1.01
C GLY A 36 12.89 -5.67 0.53
N SER A 37 12.36 -6.77 1.07
CA SER A 37 11.02 -7.26 0.81
C SER A 37 10.35 -7.68 2.11
N LEU A 38 9.04 -7.48 2.18
CA LEU A 38 8.14 -8.02 3.18
C LEU A 38 7.19 -9.00 2.51
N TYR A 39 6.68 -9.96 3.29
CA TYR A 39 5.59 -10.82 2.84
C TYR A 39 4.26 -10.25 3.32
N VAL A 40 3.23 -10.44 2.51
CA VAL A 40 1.83 -10.16 2.87
C VAL A 40 0.97 -11.30 2.33
N THR A 41 -0.01 -11.74 3.11
CA THR A 41 -0.89 -12.81 2.66
C THR A 41 -1.90 -12.31 1.62
N ASP A 42 -2.33 -13.19 0.72
CA ASP A 42 -3.44 -12.91 -0.21
C ASP A 42 -4.76 -12.69 0.53
N GLY A 43 -4.97 -13.36 1.68
CA GLY A 43 -6.06 -13.08 2.61
C GLY A 43 -6.06 -11.62 3.10
N GLN A 44 -4.91 -11.09 3.55
CA GLN A 44 -4.78 -9.69 3.96
C GLN A 44 -5.02 -8.73 2.79
N MET A 45 -4.50 -9.04 1.60
CA MET A 45 -4.75 -8.23 0.41
C MET A 45 -6.25 -8.16 0.06
N GLY A 46 -6.96 -9.27 0.18
CA GLY A 46 -8.41 -9.32 0.00
C GLY A 46 -9.17 -8.50 1.03
N TYR A 47 -8.77 -8.59 2.30
CA TYR A 47 -9.33 -7.82 3.39
C TYR A 47 -9.16 -6.30 3.17
N GLU A 48 -7.93 -5.86 2.87
CA GLU A 48 -7.61 -4.45 2.61
C GLU A 48 -8.36 -3.91 1.39
N ARG A 49 -8.51 -4.71 0.32
CA ARG A 49 -9.34 -4.35 -0.84
C ARG A 49 -10.77 -4.07 -0.43
N ASN A 50 -11.37 -4.94 0.38
CA ASN A 50 -12.75 -4.76 0.85
C ASN A 50 -12.88 -3.53 1.76
N HIS A 51 -11.88 -3.26 2.61
CA HIS A 51 -11.81 -2.04 3.43
C HIS A 51 -11.73 -0.78 2.58
N LEU A 52 -10.91 -0.78 1.53
CA LEU A 52 -10.83 0.32 0.58
C LEU A 52 -12.18 0.57 -0.12
N LEU A 53 -12.82 -0.48 -0.63
CA LEU A 53 -14.10 -0.36 -1.33
C LEU A 53 -15.21 0.22 -0.43
N LYS A 54 -15.34 -0.27 0.81
CA LYS A 54 -16.29 0.30 1.80
C LYS A 54 -16.06 1.79 2.04
N LYS A 55 -14.79 2.22 2.12
CA LYS A 55 -14.45 3.65 2.32
C LYS A 55 -14.78 4.48 1.07
N LEU A 56 -14.49 3.96 -0.12
CA LEU A 56 -14.75 4.65 -1.38
C LEU A 56 -16.24 4.79 -1.66
N GLU A 57 -17.06 3.77 -1.37
CA GLU A 57 -18.51 3.83 -1.57
C GLU A 57 -19.14 5.07 -0.94
N ILE A 58 -18.65 5.48 0.23
CA ILE A 58 -19.14 6.67 0.96
C ILE A 58 -18.43 7.95 0.51
N ARG A 59 -17.10 7.91 0.36
CA ARG A 59 -16.28 9.13 0.18
C ARG A 59 -16.13 9.56 -1.27
N ASP A 60 -16.18 8.62 -2.21
CA ASP A 60 -15.97 8.84 -3.64
C ASP A 60 -16.66 7.72 -4.46
N PRO A 61 -17.99 7.81 -4.65
CA PRO A 61 -18.77 6.79 -5.34
C PRO A 61 -18.30 6.53 -6.79
N GLU A 62 -17.69 7.53 -7.43
CA GLU A 62 -17.21 7.37 -8.80
C GLU A 62 -15.93 6.54 -8.84
N ARG A 63 -14.98 6.80 -7.93
CA ARG A 63 -13.84 5.90 -7.75
C ARG A 63 -14.24 4.50 -7.30
N PHE A 64 -15.27 4.37 -6.47
CA PHE A 64 -15.78 3.04 -6.09
C PHE A 64 -16.18 2.22 -7.33
N LYS A 65 -16.92 2.80 -8.27
CA LYS A 65 -17.29 2.12 -9.53
C LYS A 65 -16.07 1.70 -10.34
N GLN A 66 -15.06 2.56 -10.44
CA GLN A 66 -13.84 2.25 -11.20
C GLN A 66 -13.01 1.14 -10.53
N VAL A 67 -12.80 1.25 -9.21
CA VAL A 67 -11.94 0.34 -8.44
C VAL A 67 -12.61 -1.01 -8.17
N SER A 68 -13.94 -1.04 -8.01
CA SER A 68 -14.68 -2.30 -7.78
C SER A 68 -14.55 -3.30 -8.93
N LEU A 69 -14.32 -2.82 -10.17
CA LEU A 69 -14.06 -3.64 -11.34
C LEU A 69 -12.66 -4.27 -11.34
N VAL A 70 -11.72 -3.74 -10.57
CA VAL A 70 -10.36 -4.25 -10.47
C VAL A 70 -10.35 -5.45 -9.52
N THR A 71 -10.14 -6.65 -10.06
CA THR A 71 -10.17 -7.91 -9.31
C THR A 71 -8.86 -8.21 -8.60
N LYS A 72 -7.74 -7.70 -9.11
CA LYS A 72 -6.40 -7.89 -8.55
C LYS A 72 -5.75 -6.53 -8.29
N LEU A 73 -5.38 -6.28 -7.04
CA LEU A 73 -4.59 -5.12 -6.66
C LEU A 73 -3.12 -5.51 -6.64
N ASP A 74 -2.30 -4.73 -7.33
CA ASP A 74 -0.86 -4.85 -7.20
C ASP A 74 -0.43 -4.20 -5.89
N PRO A 75 0.34 -4.90 -5.04
CA PRO A 75 0.81 -4.34 -3.80
C PRO A 75 1.91 -3.32 -4.08
N HIS A 76 2.25 -2.56 -3.05
CA HIS A 76 3.46 -1.74 -3.08
C HIS A 76 4.69 -2.63 -3.37
N PRO A 77 5.70 -2.18 -4.15
CA PRO A 77 6.88 -2.98 -4.52
C PRO A 77 7.69 -3.57 -3.36
N LEU A 78 7.45 -3.10 -2.14
CA LEU A 78 8.02 -3.63 -0.90
C LEU A 78 7.44 -4.99 -0.54
N PHE A 79 6.21 -5.30 -0.94
CA PHE A 79 5.49 -6.50 -0.53
C PHE A 79 5.49 -7.56 -1.63
N ASN A 80 5.77 -8.79 -1.22
CA ASN A 80 5.59 -10.00 -1.99
C ASN A 80 4.38 -10.76 -1.43
N ILE A 81 3.41 -11.04 -2.29
CA ILE A 81 2.21 -11.77 -1.90
C ILE A 81 2.55 -13.26 -1.73
N VAL A 82 2.12 -13.82 -0.61
CA VAL A 82 2.18 -15.26 -0.31
C VAL A 82 0.77 -15.77 -0.01
N GLU A 83 0.53 -17.07 -0.20
CA GLU A 83 -0.74 -17.69 0.18
C GLU A 83 -0.90 -17.69 1.71
N GLY A 84 -2.07 -17.26 2.21
CA GLY A 84 -2.39 -17.31 3.63
C GLY A 84 -3.66 -16.57 4.03
N ASP A 85 -4.10 -16.81 5.27
CA ASP A 85 -5.25 -16.12 5.86
C ASP A 85 -4.95 -14.64 6.17
N ILE A 86 -5.98 -13.89 6.61
CA ILE A 86 -5.82 -12.53 7.14
C ILE A 86 -4.77 -12.54 8.27
N GLU A 87 -3.93 -11.51 8.31
CA GLU A 87 -2.86 -11.43 9.30
C GLU A 87 -3.43 -11.40 10.72
N ASN A 88 -2.75 -12.09 11.65
CA ASN A 88 -3.25 -12.32 13.00
C ASN A 88 -3.38 -11.05 13.88
N TRP A 89 -2.74 -9.95 13.47
CA TRP A 89 -2.79 -8.67 14.15
C TRP A 89 -3.94 -7.79 13.66
N GLU A 90 -4.62 -8.18 12.57
CA GLU A 90 -5.75 -7.44 12.03
C GLU A 90 -6.93 -7.51 13.02
N ILE A 91 -7.49 -6.35 13.36
CA ILE A 91 -8.65 -6.26 14.23
C ILE A 91 -9.88 -6.08 13.33
N VAL A 92 -10.65 -7.15 13.19
CA VAL A 92 -11.88 -7.22 12.37
C VAL A 92 -13.08 -6.64 13.11
#